data_AF-A0A6G7ZP10-F1
#
_entry.id   AF-A0A6G7ZP10-F1
#
_cell.length_a   1.000
_cell.length_b   1.000
_cell.length_c   1.000
_cell.angle_alpha   90.00
_cell.angle_beta   90.00
_cell.angle_gamma   90.00
#
_symmetry.space_group_name_H-M   'P 1'
#
loop_
_entity.id
_entity.type
_entity.pdbx_description
1 polymer ?
#
loop_
_entity_poly.entity_id
_entity_poly.type
_entity_poly.pdbx_seq_one_letter_code
_entity_poly.pdbx_strand_id
1 'polypeptide(L)'
;MGIPFHVIAPIFMIVGLAAVGGWVLTTWMRVKHGYPLDGGWGQPIYPKSDSESIERIKLLTGENAQLRAELGSLKDRLETIERIVTDQPSRLEREINALVTDKAGHA
;
A
#
# COMPACT_ATOMS: atom_id res chain seq x y z
N MET A 1 3.46 -62.12 32.08
CA MET A 1 2.30 -62.30 31.19
C MET A 1 2.34 -61.16 30.18
N GLY A 2 2.96 -61.38 29.02
CA GLY A 2 3.08 -60.34 28.00
C GLY A 2 1.77 -60.21 27.24
N ILE A 3 1.33 -58.97 26.97
CA ILE A 3 0.17 -58.76 26.12
C ILE A 3 0.52 -59.31 24.72
N PRO A 4 -0.32 -60.15 24.11
CA PRO A 4 0.01 -60.77 22.85
C PRO A 4 -0.03 -59.73 21.71
N PHE A 5 0.95 -59.81 20.79
CA PHE A 5 1.17 -58.82 19.72
C PHE A 5 -0.05 -58.58 18.82
N HIS A 6 -0.87 -59.61 18.58
CA HIS A 6 -2.08 -59.51 17.76
C HIS A 6 -3.20 -58.67 18.41
N VAL A 7 -3.15 -58.43 19.72
CA VAL A 7 -4.08 -57.54 20.43
C VAL A 7 -3.57 -56.09 20.40
N ILE A 8 -2.24 -55.91 20.42
CA ILE A 8 -1.60 -54.59 20.47
C ILE A 8 -1.58 -53.91 19.10
N ALA A 9 -1.29 -54.66 18.04
CA ALA A 9 -1.20 -54.16 16.67
C ALA A 9 -2.47 -53.41 16.18
N PRO A 10 -3.71 -53.93 16.34
CA PRO A 10 -4.90 -53.21 15.89
C PRO A 10 -5.17 -51.93 16.69
N ILE A 11 -4.83 -51.91 17.99
CA ILE A 11 -4.99 -50.72 18.84
C ILE A 11 -4.10 -49.59 18.35
N PHE A 12 -2.82 -49.87 18.07
CA PHE A 12 -1.90 -48.86 17.53
C PHE A 12 -2.33 -48.35 16.16
N MET A 13 -2.88 -49.20 15.30
CA MET A 13 -3.41 -48.79 14.00
C MET A 13 -4.59 -47.82 14.13
N ILE A 14 -5.55 -48.11 15.02
CA ILE A 14 -6.70 -47.25 15.26
C ILE A 14 -6.26 -45.90 15.84
N VAL A 15 -5.36 -45.92 16.82
CA VAL A 15 -4.81 -44.69 17.43
C VAL A 15 -4.05 -43.85 16.39
N GLY A 16 -3.25 -44.48 15.54
CA GLY A 16 -2.52 -43.80 14.47
C GLY A 16 -3.46 -43.13 13.47
N LEU A 17 -4.50 -43.84 13.03
CA LEU A 17 -5.51 -43.27 12.12
C LEU A 17 -6.29 -42.13 12.77
N ALA A 18 -6.66 -42.26 14.05
CA ALA A 18 -7.34 -41.19 14.79
C ALA A 18 -6.47 -39.95 14.95
N ALA A 19 -5.15 -40.11 15.19
CA ALA A 19 -4.22 -39.00 15.30
C ALA A 19 -4.06 -38.25 13.97
N VAL A 20 -3.91 -38.97 12.85
CA VAL A 20 -3.84 -38.37 11.51
C VAL A 20 -5.15 -37.66 11.18
N GLY A 21 -6.30 -38.29 11.46
CA GLY A 21 -7.62 -37.69 11.27
C GLY A 21 -7.79 -36.41 12.08
N GLY A 22 -7.40 -36.40 13.36
CA GLY A 22 -7.42 -35.22 14.21
C GLY A 22 -6.53 -34.08 13.68
N TRP A 23 -5.34 -34.40 13.18
CA TRP A 23 -4.44 -33.40 12.59
C TRP A 23 -4.99 -32.80 11.29
N VAL A 24 -5.60 -33.62 10.42
CA VAL A 24 -6.27 -33.14 9.20
C VAL A 24 -7.45 -32.25 9.54
N LEU A 25 -8.30 -32.67 10.50
CA LEU A 25 -9.47 -31.88 10.92
C LEU A 25 -9.07 -30.54 11.53
N THR A 26 -8.06 -30.51 12.40
CA THR A 26 -7.57 -29.25 12.98
C THR A 26 -6.92 -28.34 11.94
N THR A 27 -6.23 -28.90 10.95
CA THR A 27 -5.66 -28.12 9.84
C THR A 27 -6.76 -27.60 8.91
N TRP A 28 -7.77 -28.41 8.59
CA TRP A 28 -8.95 -28.01 7.82
C TRP A 28 -9.74 -26.89 8.52
N MET A 29 -9.94 -26.98 9.83
CA MET A 29 -10.56 -25.92 10.61
C MET A 29 -9.74 -24.63 10.59
N ARG A 30 -8.41 -24.70 10.77
CA ARG A 30 -7.54 -23.52 10.70
C ARG A 30 -7.60 -22.83 9.33
N VAL A 31 -7.56 -23.61 8.25
CA VAL A 31 -7.72 -23.12 6.87
C VAL A 31 -9.06 -22.42 6.68
N LYS A 32 -10.16 -23.07 7.10
CA LYS A 32 -11.52 -22.55 6.91
C LYS A 32 -11.78 -21.28 7.72
N HIS A 33 -11.18 -21.16 8.91
CA HIS A 33 -11.33 -19.99 9.78
C HIS A 33 -10.26 -18.92 9.55
N GLY A 34 -9.45 -19.03 8.50
CA GLY A 34 -8.51 -17.98 8.09
C GLY A 34 -7.30 -17.81 9.02
N TYR A 35 -6.96 -18.82 9.82
CA TYR A 35 -5.70 -18.80 10.56
C TYR A 35 -4.54 -18.95 9.58
N PRO A 36 -3.49 -18.10 9.66
CA PRO A 36 -2.32 -18.23 8.82
C PRO A 36 -1.71 -19.61 9.06
N LEU A 37 -1.55 -20.38 7.99
CA LEU A 37 -0.70 -21.56 8.04
C LEU A 37 0.73 -21.01 8.03
N ASP A 38 1.42 -21.13 9.16
CA ASP A 38 2.86 -20.89 9.20
C ASP A 38 3.50 -21.86 8.20
N GLY A 39 3.94 -21.34 7.05
CA GLY A 39 4.92 -22.06 6.24
C GLY A 39 6.10 -22.38 7.15
N GLY A 40 6.81 -23.49 6.91
CA GLY A 40 7.88 -24.02 7.79
C GLY A 40 9.08 -23.08 8.08
N TRP A 41 8.97 -21.80 7.73
CA TRP A 41 9.91 -20.71 7.95
C TRP A 41 9.22 -19.39 8.35
N GLY A 42 8.07 -19.44 9.06
CA GLY A 42 7.45 -18.27 9.68
C GLY A 42 6.92 -17.21 8.70
N GLN A 43 6.74 -17.56 7.42
CA GLN A 43 5.99 -16.71 6.50
C GLN A 43 4.50 -17.08 6.59
N PRO A 44 3.62 -16.16 7.05
CA PRO A 44 2.19 -16.38 6.95
C PRO A 44 1.83 -16.44 5.48
N ILE A 45 1.47 -17.64 5.00
CA ILE A 45 0.84 -17.79 3.70
C ILE A 45 -0.58 -17.25 3.88
N TYR A 46 -0.76 -15.94 3.68
CA TYR A 46 -2.09 -15.33 3.65
C TYR A 46 -2.87 -15.98 2.50
N PRO A 47 -3.93 -16.76 2.76
CA PRO A 47 -4.82 -17.19 1.71
C PRO A 47 -5.50 -15.92 1.18
N LYS A 48 -5.41 -15.72 -0.14
CA LYS A 48 -5.99 -14.59 -0.88
C LYS A 48 -7.52 -14.52 -0.74
N SER A 49 -8.03 -14.12 0.43
CA SER A 49 -9.40 -13.61 0.59
C SER A 49 -9.42 -12.10 0.32
N ASP A 50 -8.77 -11.70 -0.77
CA ASP A 50 -8.25 -10.36 -1.00
C ASP A 50 -9.14 -9.55 -1.96
N SER A 51 -10.39 -9.97 -2.23
CA SER A 51 -11.28 -9.19 -3.11
C SER A 51 -11.53 -7.79 -2.56
N GLU A 52 -11.71 -7.68 -1.24
CA GLU A 52 -11.89 -6.40 -0.55
C GLU A 52 -10.58 -5.59 -0.51
N SER A 53 -9.43 -6.22 -0.27
CA SER A 53 -8.14 -5.52 -0.29
C SER A 53 -7.77 -5.07 -1.71
N ILE A 54 -8.05 -5.86 -2.74
CA ILE A 54 -7.84 -5.49 -4.15
C ILE A 54 -8.74 -4.32 -4.53
N GLU A 55 -9.99 -4.30 -4.06
CA GLU A 55 -10.91 -3.18 -4.27
C GLU A 55 -10.41 -1.91 -3.56
N ARG A 56 -9.95 -2.02 -2.31
CA ARG A 56 -9.32 -0.90 -1.58
C ARG A 56 -8.05 -0.41 -2.28
N ILE A 57 -7.19 -1.31 -2.78
CA ILE A 57 -5.99 -0.94 -3.54
C ILE A 57 -6.39 -0.20 -4.82
N LYS A 58 -7.46 -0.60 -5.50
CA LYS A 58 -7.98 0.08 -6.69
C LYS A 58 -8.51 1.49 -6.36
N LEU A 59 -9.26 1.64 -5.25
CA LEU A 59 -9.74 2.93 -4.76
C LEU A 59 -8.56 3.86 -4.41
N LEU A 60 -7.60 3.36 -3.61
CA LEU A 60 -6.39 4.11 -3.24
C LEU A 60 -5.53 4.49 -4.46
N THR A 61 -5.47 3.64 -5.48
CA THR A 61 -4.76 3.95 -6.72
C THR A 61 -5.45 5.08 -7.49
N GLY A 62 -6.79 5.11 -7.49
CA GLY A 62 -7.58 6.21 -8.03
C GLY A 62 -7.35 7.53 -7.28
N GLU A 63 -7.39 7.50 -5.95
CA GLU A 63 -7.12 8.67 -5.11
C GLU A 63 -5.69 9.22 -5.32
N ASN A 64 -4.70 8.34 -5.44
CA ASN A 64 -3.33 8.74 -5.75
C ASN A 64 -3.20 9.41 -7.13
N ALA A 65 -3.96 8.96 -8.14
CA ALA A 65 -3.97 9.59 -9.45
C ALA A 65 -4.60 10.99 -9.40
N GLN A 66 -5.69 11.16 -8.64
CA GLN A 66 -6.32 12.45 -8.42
C GLN A 66 -5.40 13.42 -7.67
N LEU A 67 -4.77 12.98 -6.58
CA LEU A 67 -3.83 13.81 -5.81
C LEU A 67 -2.66 14.28 -6.67
N ARG A 68 -2.15 13.42 -7.55
CA ARG A 68 -1.09 13.80 -8.50
C ARG A 68 -1.54 14.85 -9.51
N ALA A 69 -2.78 14.76 -9.98
CA ALA A 69 -3.36 15.78 -10.86
C ALA A 69 -3.57 17.11 -10.14
N GLU A 70 -4.09 17.10 -8.91
CA GLU A 70 -4.25 18.29 -8.08
C GLU A 70 -2.89 18.95 -7.79
N LEU A 71 -1.88 18.15 -7.39
CA LEU A 71 -0.51 18.63 -7.19
C LEU A 71 0.10 19.24 -8.46
N GLY A 72 -0.17 18.66 -9.63
CA GLY A 72 0.21 19.23 -10.93
C GLY A 72 -0.40 20.61 -11.14
N SER A 73 -1.71 20.77 -10.92
CA SER A 73 -2.39 22.06 -11.07
C SER A 73 -1.87 23.13 -10.11
N LEU A 74 -1.51 22.73 -8.87
CA LEU A 74 -0.92 23.64 -7.90
C LEU A 74 0.48 24.08 -8.33
N LYS A 75 1.28 23.17 -8.90
CA LYS A 75 2.60 23.50 -9.44
C LYS A 75 2.52 24.53 -10.56
N ASP A 76 1.61 24.38 -11.52
CA ASP A 76 1.42 25.34 -12.64
C ASP A 76 1.04 26.74 -12.13
N ARG A 77 0.21 26.80 -11.07
CA ARG A 77 -0.15 28.06 -10.42
C ARG A 77 1.02 28.67 -9.67
N LEU A 78 1.83 27.86 -8.99
CA LEU A 78 3.05 28.32 -8.32
C LEU A 78 4.05 28.89 -9.32
N GLU A 79 4.25 28.26 -10.47
CA GLU A 79 5.09 28.80 -11.55
C GLU A 79 4.56 30.15 -12.07
N THR A 80 3.24 30.27 -12.23
CA THR A 80 2.63 31.55 -12.61
C THR A 80 2.86 32.63 -11.56
N ILE A 81 2.78 32.28 -10.27
CA ILE A 81 3.06 33.21 -9.16
C ILE A 81 4.54 33.60 -9.14
N GLU A 82 5.45 32.63 -9.32
CA GLU A 82 6.89 32.88 -9.39
C GLU A 82 7.23 33.88 -10.49
N ARG A 83 6.64 33.70 -11.68
CA ARG A 83 6.80 34.63 -12.81
C ARG A 83 6.25 36.02 -12.48
N ILE A 84 5.08 36.11 -11.87
CA ILE A 84 4.48 37.40 -11.44
C ILE A 84 5.40 38.13 -10.47
N VAL A 85 5.86 37.44 -9.43
CA VAL A 85 6.68 38.01 -8.36
C VAL A 85 8.07 38.40 -8.89
N THR A 86 8.60 37.66 -9.85
CA THR A 86 9.96 37.92 -10.39
C THR A 86 9.95 38.97 -11.51
N ASP A 87 9.02 38.89 -12.46
CA ASP A 87 9.02 39.77 -13.64
C ASP A 87 8.47 41.17 -13.35
N GLN A 88 7.41 41.30 -12.53
CA GLN A 88 6.74 42.59 -12.31
C GLN A 88 7.64 43.65 -11.64
N PRO A 89 8.42 43.35 -10.58
CA PRO A 89 9.31 44.34 -9.97
C PRO A 89 10.37 44.83 -10.95
N SER A 90 11.00 43.91 -11.68
CA SER A 90 12.04 44.26 -12.65
C SER A 90 11.50 45.14 -13.78
N ARG A 91 10.26 44.90 -14.22
CA ARG A 91 9.58 45.72 -15.23
C ARG A 91 9.26 47.10 -14.68
N LEU A 92 8.70 47.18 -13.47
CA LEU A 92 8.35 48.44 -12.82
C LEU A 92 9.60 49.32 -12.61
N GLU A 93 10.72 48.75 -12.15
CA GLU A 93 11.99 49.47 -12.00
C GLU A 93 12.50 50.05 -13.32
N ARG A 94 12.40 49.28 -14.42
CA ARG A 94 12.76 49.77 -15.76
C ARG A 94 11.85 50.90 -16.22
N GLU A 95 10.54 50.78 -16.00
CA GLU A 95 9.57 51.83 -16.35
C GLU A 95 9.82 53.12 -15.54
N ILE A 96 10.13 53.01 -14.23
CA ILE A 96 10.48 54.15 -13.38
C ILE A 96 11.75 54.85 -13.89
N ASN A 97 12.83 54.11 -14.15
CA ASN A 97 14.09 54.70 -14.62
C ASN A 97 13.94 55.38 -15.98
N ALA A 98 13.12 54.82 -16.88
CA ALA A 98 12.81 55.45 -18.16
C ALA A 98 12.09 56.80 -17.97
N LEU A 99 11.09 56.87 -17.09
CA LEU A 99 10.36 58.11 -16.77
C LEU A 99 11.27 59.16 -16.12
N VAL A 100 12.17 58.74 -15.22
CA VAL A 100 13.14 59.64 -14.59
C VAL A 100 14.11 60.22 -15.62
N THR A 101 14.59 59.39 -16.55
CA THR A 101 15.54 59.82 -17.60
C THR A 101 14.88 60.78 -18.59
N ASP A 102 13.66 60.50 -19.04
CA ASP A 102 12.90 61.39 -19.92
C ASP A 102 12.67 62.75 -19.25
N LYS A 103 12.20 62.76 -18.00
CA LYS A 103 11.99 64.00 -17.24
C LYS A 103 13.27 64.82 -17.05
N ALA A 104 14.42 64.18 -16.93
CA ALA A 104 15.72 64.86 -16.84
C ALA A 104 16.20 65.44 -18.19
N GLY A 105 15.72 64.94 -19.33
CA GLY A 105 16.03 65.46 -20.65
C GLY A 105 15.19 66.68 -21.08
N HIS A 106 14.10 66.98 -20.36
CA HIS A 106 13.20 68.11 -20.64
C HIS A 106 13.38 69.32 -19.69
N ALA A 107 14.43 69.31 -18.85
CA ALA A 107 14.78 70.40 -17.93
C ALA A 107 16.13 71.02 -18.32
#